data_AF-A0AAD1S155-F1
#
_entry.id   AF-A0AAD1S155-F1
#
_cell.length_a   1.000
_cell.length_b   1.000
_cell.length_c   1.000
_cell.angle_alpha   90.00
_cell.angle_beta   90.00
_cell.angle_gamma   90.00
#
_symmetry.space_group_name_H-M   'P 1'
#
loop_
_entity.id
_entity.type
_entity.pdbx_description
1 polymer ?
#
loop_
_entity_poly.entity_id
_entity_poly.type
_entity_poly.pdbx_seq_one_letter_code
_entity_poly.pdbx_strand_id
1 'polypeptide(L)'
;MPYTHNDSIDGKHARITQSSSPLGELFDHGLDSWTASIFPMSIFSIFGCNSGDSALAATTMYSVTCIVLFTFMLSHWEKYNTGVLFLPWAYDISQMSMSVLYILTAVVGVDTFHKPLVFNFYMTHVLITFLVGCSLLISVPQTVHNIFRGYNQKTLLKPSLYEGLLPLLSPSLLCFLLSIWVAYSPCGILEKQPRLFLWMLGVTFSNVTCRVIISQMTNTRCEVFHWMLFPLILLVGAAVSGLLGQVEEITFIAFTLLTTAAHVHYGVCVGRFVQGKQLSKHLNIYVFSIRKRYAD
;
A
#
# COMPACT_ATOMS: atom_id res chain seq x y z
N MET A 1 -19.44 -22.16 -1.86
CA MET A 1 -18.68 -20.94 -1.55
C MET A 1 -17.30 -21.12 -2.15
N PRO A 2 -16.94 -20.39 -3.22
CA PRO A 2 -15.68 -20.64 -3.92
C PRO A 2 -14.49 -20.02 -3.17
N TYR A 3 -13.38 -20.73 -3.28
CA TYR A 3 -12.11 -20.62 -2.58
C TYR A 3 -11.39 -19.27 -2.80
N THR A 4 -11.14 -18.49 -1.74
CA THR A 4 -10.20 -17.35 -1.75
C THR A 4 -8.79 -17.81 -1.36
N HIS A 5 -7.81 -17.56 -2.22
CA HIS A 5 -6.57 -18.32 -2.36
C HIS A 5 -5.36 -17.37 -2.53
N ASN A 6 -4.95 -16.67 -1.46
CA ASN A 6 -3.56 -16.51 -0.99
C ASN A 6 -3.45 -15.50 0.17
N ASP A 7 -4.10 -14.34 0.06
CA ASP A 7 -4.12 -13.36 1.16
C ASP A 7 -5.08 -13.80 2.27
N SER A 8 -6.13 -14.53 1.90
CA SER A 8 -6.98 -15.20 2.89
C SER A 8 -6.33 -16.41 3.56
N ILE A 9 -5.15 -16.88 3.13
CA ILE A 9 -4.59 -18.16 3.61
C ILE A 9 -3.98 -18.02 5.00
N ASP A 10 -3.28 -16.93 5.29
CA ASP A 10 -2.65 -16.72 6.59
C ASP A 10 -3.73 -16.62 7.70
N GLY A 11 -4.81 -15.88 7.47
CA GLY A 11 -5.94 -15.72 8.38
C GLY A 11 -6.77 -16.99 8.49
N LYS A 12 -6.99 -17.72 7.38
CA LYS A 12 -7.63 -19.05 7.42
C LYS A 12 -6.78 -20.04 8.19
N HIS A 13 -5.48 -20.09 7.91
CA HIS A 13 -4.55 -20.99 8.60
C HIS A 13 -4.49 -20.66 10.08
N ALA A 14 -4.36 -19.38 10.46
CA ALA A 14 -4.35 -18.93 11.85
C ALA A 14 -5.65 -19.27 12.60
N ARG A 15 -6.81 -19.23 11.93
CA ARG A 15 -8.08 -19.67 12.53
C ARG A 15 -8.13 -21.18 12.71
N ILE A 16 -7.63 -21.95 11.74
CA ILE A 16 -7.54 -23.42 11.83
C ILE A 16 -6.59 -23.82 12.96
N THR A 17 -5.45 -23.14 13.11
CA THR A 17 -4.45 -23.40 14.15
C THR A 17 -4.76 -22.71 15.48
N GLN A 18 -5.87 -21.96 15.59
CA GLN A 18 -6.25 -21.19 16.77
C GLN A 18 -5.13 -20.24 17.27
N SER A 19 -4.36 -19.68 16.34
CA SER A 19 -3.23 -18.79 16.59
C SER A 19 -3.45 -17.37 16.07
N SER A 20 -4.68 -17.01 15.70
CA SER A 20 -5.04 -15.64 15.32
C SER A 20 -4.76 -14.67 16.46
N SER A 21 -4.04 -13.58 16.18
CA SER A 21 -3.78 -12.50 17.13
C SER A 21 -3.85 -11.15 16.43
N PRO A 22 -4.26 -10.06 17.14
CA PRO A 22 -4.29 -8.71 16.56
C PRO A 22 -2.92 -8.26 16.03
N LEU A 23 -1.85 -8.84 16.57
CA LEU A 23 -0.48 -8.57 16.16
C LEU A 23 -0.08 -9.30 14.88
N GLY A 24 -0.52 -10.55 14.71
CA GLY A 24 -0.38 -11.27 13.45
C GLY A 24 -1.11 -10.53 12.33
N GLU A 25 -2.32 -10.06 12.62
CA GLU A 25 -3.14 -9.26 11.70
C GLU A 25 -2.49 -7.89 11.38
N LEU A 26 -1.82 -7.25 12.34
CA LEU A 26 -1.03 -6.05 12.09
C LEU A 26 0.18 -6.32 11.18
N PHE A 27 0.87 -7.45 11.40
CA PHE A 27 2.07 -7.78 10.64
C PHE A 27 1.73 -8.14 9.18
N ASP A 28 0.69 -8.93 8.98
CA ASP A 28 0.15 -9.31 7.67
C ASP A 28 -0.23 -8.07 6.84
N HIS A 29 -1.23 -7.31 7.31
CA HIS A 29 -1.68 -6.11 6.61
C HIS A 29 -0.62 -5.00 6.54
N GLY A 30 0.30 -4.95 7.51
CA GLY A 30 1.45 -4.05 7.48
C GLY A 30 2.36 -4.35 6.30
N LEU A 31 2.69 -5.63 6.09
CA LEU A 31 3.48 -6.07 4.93
C LEU A 31 2.71 -5.93 3.61
N ASP A 32 1.40 -6.18 3.59
CA ASP A 32 0.58 -5.98 2.40
C ASP A 32 0.58 -4.52 1.95
N SER A 33 0.53 -3.59 2.91
CA SER A 33 0.56 -2.15 2.62
C SER A 33 1.86 -1.71 1.93
N TRP A 34 2.99 -2.35 2.26
CA TRP A 34 4.26 -2.08 1.59
C TRP A 34 4.33 -2.79 0.24
N THR A 35 3.93 -4.05 0.18
CA THR A 35 3.92 -4.88 -1.04
C THR A 35 3.00 -4.31 -2.11
N ALA A 36 1.90 -3.64 -1.71
CA ALA A 36 1.00 -2.91 -2.60
C ALA A 36 1.71 -1.84 -3.47
N SER A 37 2.86 -1.32 -3.04
CA SER A 37 3.70 -0.41 -3.84
C SER A 37 4.73 -1.13 -4.73
N ILE A 38 5.19 -2.30 -4.30
CA ILE A 38 6.17 -3.11 -5.03
C ILE A 38 5.54 -3.72 -6.28
N PHE A 39 4.27 -4.11 -6.21
CA PHE A 39 3.56 -4.68 -7.36
C PHE A 39 3.53 -3.74 -8.59
N PRO A 40 3.05 -2.48 -8.52
CA PRO A 40 3.15 -1.54 -9.63
C PRO A 40 4.58 -1.29 -10.12
N MET A 41 5.56 -1.24 -9.20
CA MET A 41 6.97 -1.04 -9.55
C MET A 41 7.58 -2.23 -10.32
N SER A 42 7.12 -3.43 -10.02
CA SER A 42 7.52 -4.62 -10.77
C SER A 42 6.94 -4.63 -12.18
N ILE A 43 5.70 -4.18 -12.36
CA ILE A 43 5.06 -3.97 -13.66
C ILE A 43 5.88 -2.95 -14.45
N PHE A 44 6.28 -1.83 -13.82
CA PHE A 44 7.18 -0.87 -14.43
C PHE A 44 8.51 -1.48 -14.88
N SER A 45 9.04 -2.47 -14.16
CA SER A 45 10.29 -3.14 -14.56
C SER A 45 10.12 -4.02 -15.80
N ILE A 46 8.95 -4.63 -15.98
CA ILE A 46 8.61 -5.45 -17.15
C ILE A 46 8.34 -4.54 -18.36
N PHE A 47 7.56 -3.47 -18.19
CA PHE A 47 7.01 -2.71 -19.32
C PHE A 47 7.64 -1.33 -19.55
N GLY A 48 8.31 -0.75 -18.55
CA GLY A 48 8.86 0.61 -18.60
C GLY A 48 10.28 0.73 -19.14
N CYS A 49 10.93 -0.38 -19.51
CA CYS A 49 12.34 -0.38 -19.89
C CYS A 49 12.64 -0.10 -21.38
N ASN A 50 11.63 -0.09 -22.27
CA ASN A 50 11.85 0.10 -23.70
C ASN A 50 11.59 1.53 -24.17
N SER A 51 12.37 1.97 -25.15
CA SER A 51 12.23 3.28 -25.83
C SER A 51 11.44 3.13 -27.14
N GLY A 52 10.17 2.75 -27.05
CA GLY A 52 9.27 2.58 -28.21
C GLY A 52 7.81 2.84 -27.87
N ASP A 53 6.89 2.56 -28.78
CA ASP A 53 5.44 2.82 -28.60
C ASP A 53 4.79 2.07 -27.43
N SER A 54 5.46 1.03 -26.91
CA SER A 54 5.06 0.29 -25.70
C SER A 54 5.56 0.92 -24.40
N ALA A 55 6.35 2.00 -24.47
CA ALA A 55 6.96 2.67 -23.33
C ALA A 55 5.92 3.37 -22.49
N LEU A 56 6.15 3.36 -21.19
CA LEU A 56 5.19 3.83 -20.21
C LEU A 56 5.76 5.05 -19.51
N ALA A 57 5.07 6.19 -19.64
CA ALA A 57 5.49 7.42 -18.99
C ALA A 57 5.58 7.22 -17.47
N ALA A 58 6.63 7.79 -16.84
CA ALA A 58 6.81 7.69 -15.39
C ALA A 58 5.60 8.29 -14.64
N THR A 59 5.00 9.34 -15.20
CA THR A 59 3.75 9.93 -14.71
C THR A 59 2.59 8.92 -14.70
N THR A 60 2.42 8.10 -15.74
CA THR A 60 1.38 7.05 -15.76
C THR A 60 1.62 6.02 -14.65
N MET A 61 2.88 5.65 -14.41
CA MET A 61 3.25 4.72 -13.34
C MET A 61 3.04 5.28 -11.95
N TYR A 62 3.36 6.54 -11.76
CA TYR A 62 3.01 7.28 -10.55
C TYR A 62 1.50 7.25 -10.30
N SER A 63 0.68 7.61 -11.30
CA SER A 63 -0.78 7.62 -11.16
C SER A 63 -1.35 6.23 -10.85
N VAL A 64 -0.91 5.18 -11.56
CA VAL A 64 -1.34 3.81 -11.29
C VAL A 64 -0.96 3.36 -9.88
N THR A 65 0.26 3.69 -9.43
CA THR A 65 0.71 3.37 -8.07
C THR A 65 -0.15 4.06 -7.03
N CYS A 66 -0.46 5.36 -7.20
CA CYS A 66 -1.37 6.09 -6.32
C CYS A 66 -2.77 5.46 -6.28
N ILE A 67 -3.32 5.04 -7.43
CA ILE A 67 -4.63 4.37 -7.50
C ILE A 67 -4.62 3.06 -6.72
N VAL A 68 -3.59 2.21 -6.92
CA VAL A 68 -3.47 0.93 -6.22
C VAL A 68 -3.33 1.13 -4.71
N LEU A 69 -2.48 2.04 -4.28
CA LEU A 69 -2.29 2.36 -2.86
C LEU A 69 -3.57 2.91 -2.23
N PHE A 70 -4.25 3.84 -2.91
CA PHE A 70 -5.52 4.37 -2.41
C PHE A 70 -6.62 3.30 -2.37
N THR A 71 -6.65 2.39 -3.34
CA THR A 71 -7.58 1.24 -3.35
C THR A 71 -7.34 0.33 -2.15
N PHE A 72 -6.07 0.05 -1.82
CA PHE A 72 -5.72 -0.68 -0.61
C PHE A 72 -6.22 0.05 0.65
N MET A 73 -6.00 1.36 0.73
CA MET A 73 -6.46 2.18 1.87
C MET A 73 -7.99 2.23 2.00
N LEU A 74 -8.75 2.16 0.91
CA LEU A 74 -10.22 2.13 0.99
C LEU A 74 -10.74 0.93 1.78
N SER A 75 -10.13 -0.25 1.65
CA SER A 75 -10.51 -1.44 2.43
C SER A 75 -10.30 -1.23 3.94
N HIS A 76 -9.20 -0.58 4.31
CA HIS A 76 -8.93 -0.21 5.69
C HIS A 76 -9.88 0.91 6.15
N TRP A 77 -10.16 1.90 5.31
CA TRP A 77 -11.15 2.93 5.64
C TRP A 77 -12.53 2.33 5.92
N GLU A 78 -12.96 1.34 5.13
CA GLU A 78 -14.17 0.57 5.37
C GLU A 78 -14.14 -0.12 6.74
N LYS A 79 -13.06 -0.83 7.04
CA LYS A 79 -12.88 -1.53 8.32
C LYS A 79 -12.93 -0.57 9.50
N TYR A 80 -12.30 0.59 9.41
CA TYR A 80 -12.30 1.57 10.50
C TYR A 80 -13.72 2.07 10.84
N ASN A 81 -14.59 2.17 9.85
CA ASN A 81 -15.96 2.64 10.02
C ASN A 81 -16.94 1.52 10.40
N THR A 82 -16.77 0.33 9.83
CA THR A 82 -17.74 -0.79 9.93
C THR A 82 -17.31 -1.89 10.90
N GLY A 83 -16.02 -1.96 11.24
CA GLY A 83 -15.42 -3.04 12.04
C GLY A 83 -15.10 -4.32 11.26
N VAL A 84 -15.48 -4.40 9.98
CA VAL A 84 -15.28 -5.58 9.15
C VAL A 84 -14.36 -5.23 7.99
N LEU A 85 -13.27 -5.99 7.83
CA LEU A 85 -12.40 -5.85 6.67
C LEU A 85 -13.01 -6.62 5.50
N PHE A 86 -13.49 -5.88 4.51
CA PHE A 86 -13.90 -6.47 3.23
C PHE A 86 -12.73 -6.35 2.25
N LEU A 87 -12.03 -7.45 2.03
CA LEU A 87 -11.08 -7.55 0.93
C LEU A 87 -11.84 -7.91 -0.35
N PRO A 88 -11.79 -7.07 -1.40
CA PRO A 88 -12.35 -7.44 -2.68
C PRO A 88 -11.63 -8.68 -3.21
N TRP A 89 -12.38 -9.67 -3.69
CA TRP A 89 -11.83 -10.83 -4.41
C TRP A 89 -10.89 -10.44 -5.57
N ALA A 90 -11.07 -9.24 -6.11
CA ALA A 90 -10.19 -8.66 -7.12
C ALA A 90 -8.73 -8.51 -6.64
N TYR A 91 -8.50 -8.29 -5.34
CA TYR A 91 -7.15 -8.19 -4.77
C TYR A 91 -6.42 -9.53 -4.83
N ASP A 92 -7.06 -10.61 -4.34
CA ASP A 92 -6.53 -11.98 -4.43
C ASP A 92 -6.22 -12.36 -5.90
N ILE A 93 -7.14 -12.06 -6.82
CA ILE A 93 -6.93 -12.34 -8.24
C ILE A 93 -5.78 -11.52 -8.80
N SER A 94 -5.58 -10.29 -8.37
CA SER A 94 -4.47 -9.46 -8.83
C SER A 94 -3.10 -10.08 -8.46
N GLN A 95 -2.96 -10.61 -7.22
CA GLN A 95 -1.74 -11.28 -6.78
C GLN A 95 -1.48 -12.60 -7.53
N MET A 96 -2.54 -13.40 -7.76
CA MET A 96 -2.46 -14.62 -8.57
C MET A 96 -2.06 -14.30 -10.02
N SER A 97 -2.69 -13.29 -10.61
CA SER A 97 -2.43 -12.85 -11.98
C SER A 97 -0.98 -12.39 -12.13
N MET A 98 -0.43 -11.67 -11.14
CA MET A 98 0.97 -11.26 -11.11
C MET A 98 1.92 -12.45 -11.00
N SER A 99 1.61 -13.43 -10.16
CA SER A 99 2.43 -14.65 -10.01
C SER A 99 2.50 -15.43 -11.33
N VAL A 100 1.34 -15.60 -12.00
CA VAL A 100 1.26 -16.21 -13.33
C VAL A 100 2.05 -15.40 -14.36
N LEU A 101 1.91 -14.07 -14.34
CA LEU A 101 2.64 -13.18 -15.26
C LEU A 101 4.17 -13.35 -15.11
N TYR A 102 4.70 -13.47 -13.88
CA TYR A 102 6.13 -13.70 -13.69
C TYR A 102 6.59 -15.07 -14.19
N ILE A 103 5.81 -16.12 -13.91
CA ILE A 103 6.13 -17.47 -14.41
C ILE A 103 6.14 -17.47 -15.94
N LEU A 104 5.14 -16.84 -16.56
CA LEU A 104 5.11 -16.67 -18.02
C LEU A 104 6.33 -15.89 -18.50
N THR A 105 6.66 -14.77 -17.86
CA THR A 105 7.84 -13.94 -18.20
C THR A 105 9.13 -14.74 -18.12
N ALA A 106 9.27 -15.64 -17.15
CA ALA A 106 10.43 -16.53 -17.02
C ALA A 106 10.54 -17.54 -18.17
N VAL A 107 9.42 -17.99 -18.74
CA VAL A 107 9.39 -18.97 -19.83
C VAL A 107 9.50 -18.32 -21.21
N VAL A 108 8.75 -17.25 -21.47
CA VAL A 108 8.66 -16.63 -22.82
C VAL A 108 9.60 -15.45 -23.03
N GLY A 109 10.25 -14.97 -21.97
CA GLY A 109 11.07 -13.77 -21.98
C GLY A 109 10.26 -12.47 -21.96
N VAL A 110 10.87 -11.41 -21.42
CA VAL A 110 10.23 -10.10 -21.26
C VAL A 110 9.86 -9.44 -22.60
N ASP A 111 10.68 -9.67 -23.63
CA ASP A 111 10.52 -9.07 -24.96
C ASP A 111 9.21 -9.45 -25.65
N THR A 112 8.62 -10.59 -25.27
CA THR A 112 7.32 -11.04 -25.78
C THR A 112 6.21 -10.04 -25.41
N PHE A 113 6.30 -9.40 -24.25
CA PHE A 113 5.29 -8.47 -23.75
C PHE A 113 5.39 -7.06 -24.35
N HIS A 114 6.51 -6.74 -25.00
CA HIS A 114 6.70 -5.46 -25.69
C HIS A 114 6.15 -5.48 -27.12
N LYS A 115 5.79 -6.64 -27.64
CA LYS A 115 5.14 -6.75 -28.95
C LYS A 115 3.66 -6.40 -28.83
N PRO A 116 3.07 -5.73 -29.85
CA PRO A 116 1.64 -5.51 -29.87
C PRO A 116 0.90 -6.85 -29.90
N LEU A 117 -0.21 -6.93 -29.17
CA LEU A 117 -1.21 -7.99 -29.30
C LEU A 117 -2.02 -7.76 -30.59
N VAL A 118 -3.32 -8.00 -30.54
CA VAL A 118 -4.24 -7.75 -31.66
C VAL A 118 -4.63 -6.26 -31.67
N PHE A 119 -4.80 -5.68 -32.87
CA PHE A 119 -5.21 -4.29 -33.07
C PHE A 119 -4.28 -3.22 -32.45
N ASN A 120 -2.97 -3.47 -32.39
CA ASN A 120 -1.97 -2.55 -31.78
C ASN A 120 -2.18 -2.27 -30.28
N PHE A 121 -2.92 -3.11 -29.56
CA PHE A 121 -2.97 -3.02 -28.09
C PHE A 121 -1.75 -3.69 -27.46
N TYR A 122 -1.12 -3.01 -26.51
CA TYR A 122 -0.06 -3.59 -25.70
C TYR A 122 -0.63 -4.22 -24.43
N MET A 123 -0.03 -5.32 -23.98
CA MET A 123 -0.41 -6.01 -22.73
C MET A 123 -0.40 -5.06 -21.53
N THR A 124 0.53 -4.10 -21.53
CA THR A 124 0.62 -3.03 -20.54
C THR A 124 -0.68 -2.23 -20.39
N HIS A 125 -1.30 -1.82 -21.51
CA HIS A 125 -2.53 -1.04 -21.47
C HIS A 125 -3.69 -1.87 -20.94
N VAL A 126 -3.77 -3.14 -21.34
CA VAL A 126 -4.78 -4.08 -20.83
C VAL A 126 -4.66 -4.23 -19.32
N LEU A 127 -3.45 -4.45 -18.80
CA LEU A 127 -3.20 -4.59 -17.36
C LEU A 127 -3.52 -3.31 -16.58
N ILE A 128 -3.11 -2.15 -17.08
CA ILE A 128 -3.41 -0.86 -16.43
C ILE A 128 -4.91 -0.58 -16.43
N THR A 129 -5.59 -0.75 -17.57
CA THR A 129 -7.04 -0.56 -17.67
C THR A 129 -7.77 -1.53 -16.76
N PHE A 130 -7.32 -2.79 -16.66
CA PHE A 130 -7.89 -3.76 -15.73
C PHE A 130 -7.70 -3.33 -14.27
N LEU A 131 -6.48 -2.97 -13.86
CA LEU A 131 -6.19 -2.51 -12.49
C LEU A 131 -7.01 -1.27 -12.11
N VAL A 132 -6.96 -0.23 -12.94
CA VAL A 132 -7.69 1.03 -12.71
C VAL A 132 -9.20 0.79 -12.76
N GLY A 133 -9.67 -0.03 -13.71
CA GLY A 133 -11.07 -0.40 -13.85
C GLY A 133 -11.60 -1.14 -12.62
N CYS A 134 -10.88 -2.13 -12.10
CA CYS A 134 -11.24 -2.83 -10.87
C CYS A 134 -11.27 -1.88 -9.67
N SER A 135 -10.28 -1.00 -9.53
CA SER A 135 -10.23 0.00 -8.46
C SER A 135 -11.44 0.94 -8.49
N LEU A 136 -11.73 1.54 -9.65
CA LEU A 136 -12.75 2.58 -9.78
C LEU A 136 -14.18 2.04 -9.89
N LEU A 137 -14.38 0.90 -10.55
CA LEU A 137 -15.70 0.36 -10.85
C LEU A 137 -16.16 -0.70 -9.84
N ILE A 138 -15.24 -1.33 -9.10
CA ILE A 138 -15.56 -2.39 -8.14
C ILE A 138 -15.23 -1.93 -6.71
N SER A 139 -13.97 -1.59 -6.42
CA SER A 139 -13.54 -1.33 -5.04
C SER A 139 -14.16 -0.06 -4.44
N VAL A 140 -14.12 1.06 -5.18
CA VAL A 140 -14.70 2.34 -4.70
C VAL A 140 -16.22 2.23 -4.47
N PRO A 141 -17.04 1.77 -5.44
CA PRO A 141 -18.49 1.72 -5.25
C PRO A 141 -18.89 0.75 -4.14
N GLN A 142 -18.22 -0.39 -4.03
CA GLN A 142 -18.46 -1.37 -2.98
C GLN A 142 -18.19 -0.80 -1.59
N THR A 143 -17.05 -0.12 -1.41
CA THR A 143 -16.67 0.52 -0.14
C THR A 143 -17.71 1.56 0.28
N VAL A 144 -18.09 2.45 -0.66
CA VAL A 144 -19.10 3.49 -0.41
C VAL A 144 -20.45 2.87 -0.08
N HIS A 145 -20.87 1.84 -0.81
CA HIS A 145 -22.12 1.13 -0.55
C HIS A 145 -22.15 0.51 0.85
N ASN A 146 -21.07 -0.14 1.27
CA ASN A 146 -20.98 -0.78 2.58
C ASN A 146 -21.03 0.24 3.73
N ILE A 147 -20.32 1.36 3.60
CA ILE A 147 -20.37 2.45 4.59
C ILE A 147 -21.77 3.08 4.63
N PHE A 148 -22.40 3.35 3.47
CA PHE A 148 -23.75 3.90 3.40
C PHE A 148 -24.79 2.95 4.01
N ARG A 149 -24.67 1.65 3.74
CA ARG A 149 -25.51 0.62 4.36
C ARG A 149 -25.33 0.61 5.88
N GLY A 150 -24.08 0.67 6.36
CA GLY A 150 -23.78 0.74 7.80
C GLY A 150 -24.34 2.00 8.45
N TYR A 151 -24.31 3.14 7.76
CA TYR A 151 -24.91 4.39 8.21
C TYR A 151 -26.43 4.25 8.39
N ASN A 152 -27.13 3.76 7.36
CA ASN A 152 -28.59 3.57 7.41
C ASN A 152 -29.02 2.56 8.48
N GLN A 153 -28.22 1.51 8.71
CA GLN A 153 -28.49 0.49 9.71
C GLN A 153 -28.03 0.90 11.12
N LYS A 154 -27.38 2.07 11.28
CA LYS A 154 -26.80 2.55 12.55
C LYS A 154 -25.81 1.56 13.17
N THR A 155 -25.07 0.84 12.33
CA THR A 155 -24.06 -0.16 12.75
C THR A 155 -22.62 0.37 12.68
N LEU A 156 -22.42 1.61 12.24
CA LEU A 156 -21.09 2.23 12.19
C LEU A 156 -20.47 2.37 13.58
N LEU A 157 -19.19 2.02 13.69
CA LEU A 157 -18.40 2.23 14.91
C LEU A 157 -18.17 3.71 15.20
N LYS A 158 -18.10 4.54 14.14
CA LYS A 158 -17.82 5.97 14.21
C LYS A 158 -19.02 6.74 13.64
N PRO A 159 -19.87 7.36 14.48
CA PRO A 159 -21.09 8.02 14.00
C PRO A 159 -20.84 9.41 13.39
N SER A 160 -19.73 10.05 13.72
CA SER A 160 -19.35 11.36 13.17
C SER A 160 -18.63 11.20 11.84
N LEU A 161 -19.07 11.95 10.82
CA LEU A 161 -18.41 12.01 9.51
C LEU A 161 -16.93 12.41 9.62
N TYR A 162 -16.61 13.35 10.52
CA TYR A 162 -15.24 13.79 10.76
C TYR A 162 -14.36 12.65 11.26
N GLU A 163 -14.85 11.89 12.24
CA GLU A 163 -14.11 10.73 12.77
C GLU A 163 -14.00 9.62 11.73
N GLY A 164 -15.04 9.40 10.93
CA GLY A 164 -15.04 8.38 9.89
C GLY A 164 -14.11 8.68 8.70
N LEU A 165 -13.86 9.95 8.38
CA LEU A 165 -12.95 10.39 7.31
C LEU A 165 -11.49 10.53 7.76
N LEU A 166 -11.24 10.52 9.07
CA LEU A 166 -9.91 10.69 9.65
C LEU A 166 -8.83 9.76 9.05
N PRO A 167 -9.10 8.46 8.80
CA PRO A 167 -8.13 7.55 8.21
C PRO A 167 -7.67 7.95 6.79
N LEU A 168 -8.49 8.70 6.05
CA LEU A 168 -8.19 9.12 4.68
C LEU A 168 -7.33 10.38 4.63
N LEU A 169 -7.30 11.18 5.69
CA LEU A 169 -6.67 12.50 5.68
C LEU A 169 -5.16 12.41 5.38
N SER A 170 -4.42 11.63 6.15
CA SER A 170 -2.96 11.51 6.00
C SER A 170 -2.54 10.88 4.65
N PRO A 171 -3.14 9.75 4.18
CA PRO A 171 -2.86 9.20 2.85
C PRO A 171 -3.22 10.14 1.70
N SER A 172 -4.33 10.87 1.80
CA SER A 172 -4.73 11.84 0.76
C SER A 172 -3.79 13.03 0.71
N LEU A 173 -3.37 13.54 1.87
CA LEU A 173 -2.39 14.63 1.97
C LEU A 173 -1.04 14.21 1.40
N LEU A 174 -0.59 12.98 1.66
CA LEU A 174 0.62 12.41 1.06
C LEU A 174 0.54 12.43 -0.48
N CYS A 175 -0.52 11.85 -1.06
CA CYS A 175 -0.70 11.81 -2.52
C CYS A 175 -0.81 13.21 -3.12
N PHE A 176 -1.46 14.14 -2.43
CA PHE A 176 -1.58 15.53 -2.87
C PHE A 176 -0.21 16.24 -2.91
N LEU A 177 0.57 16.16 -1.83
CA LEU A 177 1.90 16.76 -1.74
C LEU A 177 2.86 16.19 -2.79
N LEU A 178 2.84 14.87 -2.99
CA LEU A 178 3.67 14.23 -4.01
C LEU A 178 3.23 14.61 -5.42
N SER A 179 1.93 14.78 -5.67
CA SER A 179 1.43 15.23 -6.97
C SER A 179 1.85 16.67 -7.27
N ILE A 180 1.83 17.55 -6.26
CA ILE A 180 2.40 18.90 -6.36
C ILE A 180 3.89 18.82 -6.70
N TRP A 181 4.64 17.97 -5.99
CA TRP A 181 6.08 17.83 -6.25
C TRP A 181 6.35 17.32 -7.66
N VAL A 182 5.63 16.31 -8.14
CA VAL A 182 5.74 15.80 -9.51
C VAL A 182 5.42 16.89 -10.54
N ALA A 183 4.36 17.68 -10.32
CA ALA A 183 3.91 18.68 -11.28
C ALA A 183 4.83 19.90 -11.38
N TYR A 184 5.49 20.27 -10.28
CA TYR A 184 6.24 21.54 -10.17
C TYR A 184 7.73 21.36 -9.85
N SER A 185 8.25 20.13 -9.80
CA SER A 185 9.69 19.87 -9.55
C SER A 185 10.56 20.50 -10.64
N PRO A 186 11.46 21.44 -10.30
CA PRO A 186 12.40 22.02 -11.27
C PRO A 186 13.36 20.98 -11.87
N CYS A 187 13.76 19.97 -11.08
CA CYS A 187 14.67 18.93 -11.54
C CYS A 187 14.00 17.78 -12.29
N GLY A 188 12.66 17.69 -12.30
CA GLY A 188 11.94 16.57 -12.91
C GLY A 188 12.30 15.23 -12.27
N ILE A 189 12.32 15.14 -10.93
CA ILE A 189 12.83 13.97 -10.20
C ILE A 189 12.15 12.67 -10.63
N LEU A 190 10.83 12.71 -10.90
CA LEU A 190 10.09 11.52 -11.31
C LEU A 190 10.63 10.91 -12.61
N GLU A 191 10.97 11.73 -13.60
CA GLU A 191 11.49 11.25 -14.89
C GLU A 191 12.97 10.83 -14.77
N LYS A 192 13.76 11.52 -13.91
CA LYS A 192 15.16 11.16 -13.66
C LYS A 192 15.33 9.87 -12.87
N GLN A 193 14.55 9.70 -11.81
CA GLN A 193 14.67 8.58 -10.87
C GLN A 193 13.31 7.95 -10.52
N PRO A 194 12.56 7.41 -11.52
CA PRO A 194 11.20 6.92 -11.31
C PRO A 194 11.10 5.81 -10.28
N ARG A 195 12.04 4.86 -10.30
CA ARG A 195 12.04 3.70 -9.39
C ARG A 195 12.19 4.13 -7.94
N LEU A 196 13.13 5.03 -7.67
CA LEU A 196 13.37 5.53 -6.31
C LEU A 196 12.19 6.37 -5.83
N PHE A 197 11.56 7.14 -6.72
CA PHE A 197 10.39 7.95 -6.38
C PHE A 197 9.19 7.08 -6.00
N LEU A 198 8.91 6.04 -6.81
CA LEU A 198 7.85 5.06 -6.51
C LEU A 198 8.13 4.29 -5.22
N TRP A 199 9.40 3.97 -4.94
CA TRP A 199 9.80 3.35 -3.67
C TRP A 199 9.51 4.26 -2.47
N MET A 200 9.90 5.53 -2.55
CA MET A 200 9.64 6.52 -1.51
C MET A 200 8.14 6.70 -1.26
N LEU A 201 7.34 6.82 -2.33
CA LEU A 201 5.88 6.87 -2.25
C LEU A 201 5.34 5.64 -1.50
N GLY A 202 5.77 4.45 -1.89
CA GLY A 202 5.32 3.19 -1.31
C GLY A 202 5.64 3.04 0.18
N VAL A 203 6.90 3.29 0.55
CA VAL A 203 7.36 3.23 1.94
C VAL A 203 6.64 4.25 2.82
N THR A 204 6.53 5.50 2.35
CA THR A 204 5.88 6.58 3.11
C THR A 204 4.40 6.28 3.29
N PHE A 205 3.73 5.80 2.24
CA PHE A 205 2.34 5.39 2.27
C PHE A 205 2.12 4.25 3.25
N SER A 206 2.93 3.19 3.14
CA SER A 206 2.87 2.03 4.05
C SER A 206 3.06 2.45 5.51
N ASN A 207 3.99 3.36 5.82
CA ASN A 207 4.18 3.89 7.17
C ASN A 207 2.91 4.59 7.71
N VAL A 208 2.28 5.45 6.90
CA VAL A 208 1.03 6.11 7.24
C VAL A 208 -0.09 5.09 7.45
N THR A 209 -0.25 4.13 6.51
CA THR A 209 -1.30 3.11 6.56
C THR A 209 -1.13 2.18 7.75
N CYS A 210 0.10 1.81 8.13
CA CYS A 210 0.38 1.02 9.33
C CYS A 210 -0.18 1.66 10.61
N ARG A 211 -0.17 3.00 10.71
CA ARG A 211 -0.78 3.71 11.87
C ARG A 211 -2.29 3.62 11.88
N VAL A 212 -2.91 3.64 10.71
CA VAL A 212 -4.36 3.41 10.56
C VAL A 212 -4.70 1.97 10.93
N ILE A 213 -3.93 0.99 10.45
CA ILE A 213 -4.11 -0.43 10.77
C ILE A 213 -4.02 -0.65 12.28
N ILE A 214 -3.01 -0.09 12.96
CA ILE A 214 -2.92 -0.16 14.43
C ILE A 214 -4.20 0.38 15.06
N SER A 215 -4.64 1.57 14.65
CA SER A 215 -5.83 2.21 15.25
C SER A 215 -7.08 1.35 15.13
N GLN A 216 -7.21 0.59 14.03
CA GLN A 216 -8.29 -0.38 13.84
C GLN A 216 -8.15 -1.57 14.77
N MET A 217 -6.96 -2.17 14.89
CA MET A 217 -6.73 -3.35 15.73
C MET A 217 -6.87 -3.04 17.22
N THR A 218 -6.49 -1.84 17.64
CA THR A 218 -6.57 -1.39 19.04
C THR A 218 -7.88 -0.68 19.37
N ASN A 219 -8.79 -0.52 18.40
CA ASN A 219 -10.01 0.29 18.53
C ASN A 219 -9.78 1.73 19.01
N THR A 220 -8.60 2.29 18.72
CA THR A 220 -8.25 3.66 19.08
C THR A 220 -8.59 4.64 17.95
N ARG A 221 -8.63 5.92 18.29
CA ARG A 221 -8.80 6.99 17.31
C ARG A 221 -7.58 7.08 16.39
N CYS A 222 -7.80 7.23 15.08
CA CYS A 222 -6.71 7.48 14.13
C CYS A 222 -6.00 8.81 14.44
N GLU A 223 -4.70 8.86 14.20
CA GLU A 223 -3.94 10.10 14.24
C GLU A 223 -4.41 11.04 13.12
N VAL A 224 -4.63 12.32 13.44
CA VAL A 224 -5.07 13.32 12.45
C VAL A 224 -3.97 13.56 11.42
N PHE A 225 -2.73 13.72 11.91
CA PHE A 225 -1.59 14.11 11.11
C PHE A 225 -0.41 13.22 11.42
N HIS A 226 0.05 12.49 10.41
CA HIS A 226 1.22 11.64 10.54
C HIS A 226 2.52 12.47 10.48
N TRP A 227 3.41 12.29 11.44
CA TRP A 227 4.60 13.14 11.63
C TRP A 227 5.52 13.22 10.39
N MET A 228 5.62 12.15 9.59
CA MET A 228 6.45 12.10 8.37
C MET A 228 5.95 13.05 7.27
N LEU A 229 4.70 13.50 7.33
CA LEU A 229 4.16 14.49 6.40
C LEU A 229 4.72 15.89 6.67
N PHE A 230 5.15 16.21 7.88
CA PHE A 230 5.74 17.52 8.18
C PHE A 230 7.05 17.78 7.42
N PRO A 231 8.09 16.91 7.50
CA PRO A 231 9.29 17.09 6.71
C PRO A 231 9.01 17.01 5.19
N LEU A 232 8.01 16.22 4.77
CA LEU A 232 7.59 16.19 3.36
C LEU A 232 7.01 17.53 2.90
N ILE A 233 6.15 18.18 3.69
CA ILE A 233 5.60 19.50 3.36
C ILE A 233 6.73 20.52 3.18
N LEU A 234 7.70 20.52 4.09
CA LEU A 234 8.85 21.42 4.00
C LEU A 234 9.69 21.13 2.75
N LEU A 235 9.92 19.87 2.44
CA LEU A 235 10.66 19.43 1.26
C LEU A 235 9.98 19.87 -0.04
N VAL A 236 8.69 19.58 -0.17
CA VAL A 236 7.89 19.95 -1.35
C VAL A 236 7.81 21.47 -1.47
N GLY A 237 7.59 22.20 -0.38
CA GLY A 237 7.59 23.67 -0.39
C GLY A 237 8.93 24.27 -0.83
N ALA A 238 10.05 23.72 -0.35
CA ALA A 238 11.39 24.15 -0.74
C ALA A 238 11.73 23.77 -2.20
N ALA A 239 11.23 22.63 -2.69
CA ALA A 239 11.39 22.22 -4.08
C ALA A 239 10.61 23.14 -5.04
N VAL A 240 9.32 23.35 -4.77
CA VAL A 240 8.42 24.13 -5.64
C VAL A 240 8.78 25.62 -5.66
N SER A 241 9.31 26.15 -4.56
CA SER A 241 9.82 27.53 -4.51
C SER A 241 11.15 27.72 -5.26
N GLY A 242 11.78 26.64 -5.74
CA GLY A 242 13.08 26.68 -6.39
C GLY A 242 14.26 26.85 -5.43
N LEU A 243 14.02 26.89 -4.11
CA LEU A 243 15.07 27.08 -3.09
C LEU A 243 16.11 25.96 -3.12
N LEU A 244 15.69 24.72 -3.42
CA LEU A 244 16.60 23.58 -3.48
C LEU A 244 17.48 23.58 -4.74
N GLY A 245 17.04 24.16 -5.85
CA GLY A 245 17.81 24.14 -7.11
C GLY A 245 18.39 22.75 -7.42
N GLN A 246 19.72 22.66 -7.58
CA GLN A 246 20.42 21.40 -7.88
C GLN A 246 20.50 20.42 -6.69
N VAL A 247 20.30 20.87 -5.45
CA VAL A 247 20.33 19.98 -4.28
C VAL A 247 19.01 19.24 -4.04
N GLU A 248 17.98 19.50 -4.87
CA GLU A 248 16.68 18.84 -4.81
C GLU A 248 16.82 17.31 -4.89
N GLU A 249 17.65 16.81 -5.80
CA GLU A 249 17.89 15.37 -6.02
C GLU A 249 18.57 14.71 -4.81
N ILE A 250 19.60 15.35 -4.25
CA ILE A 250 20.30 14.85 -3.05
C ILE A 250 19.34 14.81 -1.86
N THR A 251 18.53 15.86 -1.70
CA THR A 251 17.57 15.96 -0.61
C THR A 251 16.47 14.90 -0.74
N PHE A 252 16.02 14.63 -1.97
CA PHE A 252 15.10 13.54 -2.28
C PHE A 252 15.68 12.16 -1.91
N ILE A 253 16.92 11.87 -2.28
CA ILE A 253 17.59 10.60 -1.92
C ILE A 253 17.69 10.49 -0.39
N ALA A 254 18.14 11.55 0.28
CA ALA A 254 18.26 11.58 1.74
C ALA A 254 16.89 11.34 2.44
N PHE A 255 15.83 11.98 1.95
CA PHE A 255 14.48 11.78 2.44
C PHE A 255 13.99 10.34 2.21
N THR A 256 14.29 9.76 1.05
CA THR A 256 13.94 8.36 0.72
C THR A 256 14.65 7.37 1.64
N LEU A 257 15.94 7.58 1.91
CA LEU A 257 16.70 6.74 2.85
C LEU A 257 16.18 6.89 4.28
N LEU A 258 15.91 8.12 4.73
CA LEU A 258 15.36 8.39 6.06
C LEU A 258 13.99 7.73 6.25
N THR A 259 13.11 7.85 5.26
CA THR A 259 11.76 7.28 5.32
C THR A 259 11.78 5.75 5.32
N THR A 260 12.65 5.16 4.49
CA THR A 260 12.90 3.71 4.46
C THR A 260 13.46 3.23 5.80
N ALA A 261 14.48 3.90 6.34
CA ALA A 261 15.05 3.56 7.63
C ALA A 261 14.02 3.69 8.76
N ALA A 262 13.20 4.74 8.76
CA ALA A 262 12.13 4.93 9.74
C ALA A 262 11.05 3.84 9.65
N HIS A 263 10.66 3.42 8.45
CA HIS A 263 9.69 2.34 8.24
C HIS A 263 10.25 0.98 8.68
N VAL A 264 11.49 0.65 8.29
CA VAL A 264 12.17 -0.57 8.73
C VAL A 264 12.38 -0.58 10.24
N HIS A 265 12.82 0.55 10.81
CA HIS A 265 12.96 0.69 12.26
C HIS A 265 11.62 0.50 12.97
N TYR A 266 10.53 1.03 12.44
CA TYR A 266 9.19 0.80 12.96
C TYR A 266 8.82 -0.70 12.91
N GLY A 267 8.99 -1.36 11.77
CA GLY A 267 8.74 -2.80 11.63
C GLY A 267 9.60 -3.66 12.57
N VAL A 268 10.89 -3.33 12.71
CA VAL A 268 11.82 -4.00 13.64
C VAL A 268 11.47 -3.68 15.09
N CYS A 269 11.04 -2.47 15.43
CA CYS A 269 10.64 -2.12 16.80
C CYS A 269 9.33 -2.78 17.19
N VAL A 270 8.34 -2.85 16.28
CA VAL A 270 7.15 -3.67 16.48
C VAL A 270 7.58 -5.13 16.65
N GLY A 271 8.37 -5.68 15.72
CA GLY A 271 8.90 -7.05 15.78
C GLY A 271 9.74 -7.35 17.03
N ARG A 272 10.52 -6.39 17.54
CA ARG A 272 11.31 -6.50 18.78
C ARG A 272 10.47 -6.26 20.02
N PHE A 273 9.40 -5.47 19.97
CA PHE A 273 8.41 -5.41 21.03
C PHE A 273 7.65 -6.75 21.13
N VAL A 274 7.41 -7.40 19.98
CA VAL A 274 6.88 -8.77 19.91
C VAL A 274 7.87 -9.79 20.47
N GLN A 275 9.10 -9.85 19.94
CA GLN A 275 10.15 -10.80 20.34
C GLN A 275 10.69 -10.53 21.76
N GLY A 276 10.75 -9.26 22.14
CA GLY A 276 11.37 -8.74 23.35
C GLY A 276 10.40 -8.64 24.51
N LYS A 277 10.15 -9.78 25.16
CA LYS A 277 9.87 -9.89 26.60
C LYS A 277 8.57 -9.32 27.18
N GLN A 278 7.83 -8.38 26.58
CA GLN A 278 6.58 -7.87 27.20
C GLN A 278 5.34 -8.64 26.73
N LEU A 279 5.11 -8.75 25.43
CA LEU A 279 3.89 -9.40 24.93
C LEU A 279 3.99 -10.94 24.92
N SER A 280 5.13 -11.52 24.52
CA SER A 280 5.36 -12.98 24.58
C SER A 280 5.31 -13.53 26.02
N LYS A 281 5.76 -12.76 27.02
CA LYS A 281 5.60 -13.14 28.45
C LYS A 281 4.17 -12.93 28.94
N HIS A 282 3.49 -11.86 28.53
CA HIS A 282 2.12 -11.58 28.94
C HIS A 282 1.11 -12.56 28.30
N LEU A 283 1.34 -12.99 27.05
CA LEU A 283 0.49 -13.91 26.29
C LEU A 283 0.99 -15.37 26.29
N ASN A 284 2.13 -15.65 26.93
CA ASN A 284 2.77 -16.97 27.05
C ASN A 284 2.91 -17.76 25.72
N ILE A 285 3.31 -17.06 24.66
CA ILE A 285 3.47 -17.61 23.30
C ILE A 285 4.90 -17.42 22.81
N TYR A 286 5.45 -18.42 22.12
CA TYR A 286 6.72 -18.30 21.42
C TYR A 286 6.50 -17.54 20.11
N VAL A 287 7.29 -16.51 19.87
CA VAL A 287 7.21 -15.72 18.63
C VAL A 287 7.71 -16.56 17.46
N PHE A 288 6.96 -16.58 16.35
CA PHE A 288 7.17 -17.47 15.18
C PHE A 288 7.08 -18.97 15.48
N SER A 289 6.34 -19.36 16.51
CA SER A 289 6.07 -20.76 16.82
C SER A 289 4.60 -20.95 17.17
N ILE A 290 4.02 -22.02 16.63
CA ILE A 290 2.63 -22.42 16.91
C ILE A 290 2.53 -23.07 18.30
N ARG A 291 3.66 -23.43 18.91
CA ARG A 291 3.69 -24.05 20.25
C ARG A 291 3.49 -22.98 21.34
N LYS A 292 2.49 -23.18 22.20
CA LYS A 292 2.33 -22.41 23.44
C LYS A 292 3.47 -22.74 24.42
N ARG A 293 3.87 -21.78 25.25
CA ARG A 293 4.71 -22.11 26.41
C ARG A 293 3.87 -22.87 27.40
N TYR A 294 4.26 -24.11 27.71
CA TYR A 294 3.80 -24.75 28.92
C TYR A 294 4.47 -24.03 30.10
N ALA A 295 3.67 -23.68 31.11
CA ALA A 295 4.20 -23.20 32.37
C ALA A 295 4.78 -24.43 33.10
N ASP A 296 6.09 -24.42 33.31
CA ASP A 296 6.72 -25.22 34.35
C ASP A 296 6.57 -24.49 35.70
#